data_AF-A0A1X0R555-F1
#
_entry.id   AF-A0A1X0R555-F1
#
_cell.length_a   1.000
_cell.length_b   1.000
_cell.length_c   1.000
_cell.angle_alpha   90.00
_cell.angle_beta   90.00
_cell.angle_gamma   90.00
#
_symmetry.space_group_name_H-M   'P 1'
#
loop_
_entity.id
_entity.type
_entity.pdbx_description
1 polymer ?
#
loop_
_entity_poly.entity_id
_entity_poly.type
_entity_poly.pdbx_seq_one_letter_code
_entity_poly.pdbx_strand_id
1 'polypeptide(L)'
;MGGLPLRLRESIEKELKQFKSHGITPIFVFPGLSILRKDKPFSKEDTRPSHRAAGWEFYEKGKTDLAMSNWASSGGIHPADLLNCVFHILHENDVEFVRAPYSAWAQLAYMYTHPKQLVNAVYGGSELLMWDIDKMITSIDFEKGNYHWINKKTVLQDLHVSDEQFLDICILAGFEYCPSFPPLNTSVVSFTFKGMIQVFKTRFNRVFV
;
A
#
# COMPACT_ATOMS: atom_id res chain seq x y z
N MET A 1 -23.69 5.43 -11.67
CA MET A 1 -23.72 4.68 -10.39
C MET A 1 -22.61 5.22 -9.49
N GLY A 2 -22.94 6.09 -8.54
CA GLY A 2 -21.99 6.61 -7.55
C GLY A 2 -22.56 6.36 -6.16
N GLY A 3 -21.78 5.77 -5.28
CA GLY A 3 -22.22 5.37 -3.95
C GLY A 3 -21.26 4.34 -3.34
N LEU A 4 -21.37 4.11 -2.04
CA LEU A 4 -20.62 3.05 -1.36
C LEU A 4 -20.88 1.69 -2.03
N PRO A 5 -19.86 0.83 -2.19
CA PRO A 5 -20.06 -0.47 -2.81
C PRO A 5 -21.04 -1.30 -1.97
N LEU A 6 -22.13 -1.76 -2.60
CA LEU A 6 -23.22 -2.47 -1.90
C LEU A 6 -22.74 -3.72 -1.16
N ARG A 7 -21.66 -4.36 -1.64
CA ARG A 7 -21.08 -5.59 -1.05
C ARG A 7 -19.90 -5.34 -0.12
N LEU A 8 -19.57 -4.07 0.18
CA LEU A 8 -18.41 -3.74 1.02
C LEU A 8 -18.52 -4.40 2.40
N ARG A 9 -19.68 -4.24 3.04
CA ARG A 9 -19.96 -4.80 4.36
C ARG A 9 -19.82 -6.33 4.36
N GLU A 10 -20.48 -7.01 3.42
CA GLU A 10 -20.43 -8.47 3.33
C GLU A 10 -19.00 -9.00 3.13
N SER A 11 -18.19 -8.30 2.33
CA SER A 11 -16.78 -8.65 2.10
C SER A 11 -15.95 -8.51 3.38
N ILE A 12 -16.07 -7.38 4.07
CA ILE A 12 -15.33 -7.12 5.33
C ILE A 12 -15.75 -8.14 6.40
N GLU A 13 -17.04 -8.35 6.62
CA GLU A 13 -17.54 -9.30 7.61
C GLU A 13 -17.11 -10.74 7.29
N LYS A 14 -17.03 -11.11 6.01
CA LYS A 14 -16.50 -12.42 5.59
C LYS A 14 -15.02 -12.56 5.96
N GLU A 15 -14.19 -11.56 5.68
CA GLU A 15 -12.77 -11.58 6.02
C GLU A 15 -12.55 -11.60 7.55
N LEU A 16 -13.29 -10.80 8.31
CA LEU A 16 -13.22 -10.80 9.78
C LEU A 16 -13.56 -12.17 10.38
N LYS A 17 -14.55 -12.86 9.82
CA LYS A 17 -14.89 -14.25 10.22
C LYS A 17 -13.72 -15.20 9.97
N GLN A 18 -12.98 -15.03 8.88
CA GLN A 18 -11.80 -15.86 8.58
C GLN A 18 -10.68 -15.63 9.60
N PHE A 19 -10.40 -14.39 10.00
CA PHE A 19 -9.44 -14.11 11.06
C PHE A 19 -9.86 -14.77 12.38
N LYS A 20 -11.14 -14.62 12.74
CA LYS A 20 -11.70 -15.18 13.98
C LYS A 20 -11.68 -16.71 13.99
N SER A 21 -11.99 -17.37 12.87
CA SER A 21 -11.97 -18.84 12.78
C SER A 21 -10.57 -19.43 12.95
N HIS A 22 -9.54 -18.66 12.62
CA HIS A 22 -8.13 -19.04 12.81
C HIS A 22 -7.55 -18.57 14.15
N GLY A 23 -8.37 -17.99 15.05
CA GLY A 23 -7.92 -17.50 16.36
C GLY A 23 -6.97 -16.30 16.29
N ILE A 24 -6.99 -15.55 15.17
CA ILE A 24 -6.17 -14.37 14.98
C ILE A 24 -6.96 -13.15 15.46
N THR A 25 -6.33 -12.29 16.27
CA THR A 25 -6.88 -11.00 16.69
C THR A 25 -6.26 -9.90 15.84
N PRO A 26 -6.92 -9.43 14.77
CA PRO A 26 -6.36 -8.40 13.90
C PRO A 26 -6.49 -7.02 14.54
N ILE A 27 -5.47 -6.18 14.37
CA ILE A 27 -5.53 -4.75 14.66
C ILE A 27 -5.30 -4.01 13.35
N PHE A 28 -6.30 -3.25 12.90
CA PHE A 28 -6.20 -2.50 11.64
C PHE A 28 -5.61 -1.12 11.88
N VAL A 29 -4.55 -0.77 11.15
CA VAL A 29 -3.91 0.54 11.24
C VAL A 29 -4.16 1.33 9.96
N PHE A 30 -4.82 2.47 10.09
CA PHE A 30 -5.20 3.33 8.98
C PHE A 30 -4.31 4.57 8.90
N PRO A 31 -4.00 5.07 7.68
CA PRO A 31 -3.21 6.29 7.53
C PRO A 31 -3.96 7.52 8.07
N GLY A 32 -3.18 8.43 8.64
CA GLY A 32 -3.63 9.68 9.24
C GLY A 32 -3.50 10.88 8.31
N LEU A 33 -2.83 11.91 8.83
CA LEU A 33 -2.55 13.13 8.09
C LEU A 33 -1.46 12.85 7.05
N SER A 34 -1.70 13.29 5.82
CA SER A 34 -0.66 13.25 4.80
C SER A 34 0.34 14.38 5.05
N ILE A 35 1.59 13.99 5.33
CA ILE A 35 2.72 14.92 5.47
C ILE A 35 3.12 15.57 4.14
N LEU A 36 2.74 14.96 3.02
CA LEU A 36 3.05 15.47 1.69
C LEU A 36 1.84 16.14 1.08
N ARG A 37 1.99 17.42 0.76
CA ARG A 37 1.12 18.08 -0.21
C ARG A 37 1.53 17.60 -1.61
N LYS A 38 1.00 16.44 -2.02
CA LYS A 38 1.26 15.86 -3.35
C LYS A 38 0.84 16.78 -4.50
N ASP A 39 -0.07 17.72 -4.24
CA ASP A 39 -0.53 18.69 -5.21
C ASP A 39 -0.74 20.06 -4.56
N LYS A 40 -0.44 21.13 -5.29
CA LYS A 40 -1.04 22.43 -4.96
C LYS A 40 -2.55 22.26 -5.21
N PRO A 41 -3.43 22.76 -4.35
CA PRO A 41 -4.86 22.75 -4.67
C PRO A 41 -5.05 23.34 -6.08
N PHE A 42 -5.81 22.64 -6.93
CA PHE A 42 -6.07 22.98 -8.33
C PHE A 42 -4.90 22.83 -9.33
N SER A 43 -3.80 22.15 -8.99
CA SER A 43 -2.69 21.94 -9.96
C SER A 43 -2.90 20.82 -10.98
N LYS A 44 -3.88 19.94 -10.76
CA LYS A 44 -4.26 18.88 -11.70
C LYS A 44 -5.73 19.04 -12.07
N GLU A 45 -6.00 18.94 -13.36
CA GLU A 45 -7.37 18.88 -13.87
C GLU A 45 -8.05 17.65 -13.30
N ASP A 46 -9.27 17.82 -12.79
CA ASP A 46 -10.06 16.71 -12.29
C ASP A 46 -10.44 15.80 -13.46
N THR A 47 -9.81 14.63 -13.57
CA THR A 47 -10.08 13.68 -14.66
C THR A 47 -11.35 12.87 -14.44
N ARG A 48 -11.95 12.91 -13.25
CA ARG A 48 -13.14 12.12 -12.88
C ARG A 48 -14.37 12.42 -13.76
N PRO A 49 -14.71 13.68 -14.09
CA PRO A 49 -15.79 14.01 -15.03
C PRO A 49 -15.52 13.45 -16.43
N SER A 50 -14.28 13.54 -16.91
CA SER A 50 -13.87 13.03 -18.22
C SER A 50 -14.06 11.51 -18.31
N HIS A 51 -13.58 10.76 -17.31
CA HIS A 51 -13.79 9.31 -17.25
C HIS A 51 -15.28 8.91 -17.14
N ARG A 52 -16.10 9.70 -16.43
CA ARG A 52 -17.55 9.47 -16.37
C ARG A 52 -18.22 9.71 -17.71
N ALA A 53 -17.88 10.78 -18.42
CA ALA A 53 -18.41 11.10 -19.74
C ALA A 53 -18.03 10.02 -20.76
N ALA A 54 -16.76 9.61 -20.79
CA ALA A 54 -16.30 8.51 -21.64
C ALA A 54 -17.03 7.19 -21.32
N GLY A 55 -17.28 6.90 -20.04
CA GLY A 55 -18.06 5.72 -19.65
C GLY A 55 -19.49 5.74 -20.21
N TRP A 56 -20.17 6.89 -20.20
CA TRP A 56 -21.49 7.04 -20.81
C TRP A 56 -21.46 6.87 -22.33
N GLU A 57 -20.46 7.45 -23.01
CA GLU A 57 -20.31 7.29 -24.46
C GLU A 57 -20.07 5.82 -24.87
N PHE A 58 -19.28 5.07 -24.10
CA PHE A 58 -19.10 3.63 -24.34
C PHE A 58 -20.39 2.84 -24.10
N TYR A 59 -21.19 3.24 -23.11
CA TYR A 59 -22.47 2.62 -22.82
C TYR A 59 -23.48 2.86 -23.94
N GLU A 60 -23.57 4.09 -24.46
CA GLU A 60 -24.41 4.43 -25.63
C GLU A 60 -24.03 3.62 -26.87
N LYS A 61 -22.75 3.29 -27.03
CA LYS A 61 -22.23 2.44 -28.11
C LYS A 61 -22.35 0.93 -27.83
N GLY A 62 -23.02 0.52 -26.75
CA GLY A 62 -23.21 -0.88 -26.37
C GLY A 62 -21.97 -1.59 -25.83
N LYS A 63 -20.87 -0.87 -25.57
CA LYS A 63 -19.62 -1.43 -25.02
C LYS A 63 -19.63 -1.38 -23.49
N THR A 64 -20.43 -2.25 -22.88
CA THR A 64 -20.68 -2.27 -21.43
C THR A 64 -19.43 -2.51 -20.59
N ASP A 65 -18.51 -3.38 -21.02
CA ASP A 65 -17.32 -3.71 -20.24
C ASP A 65 -16.35 -2.52 -20.12
N LEU A 66 -16.16 -1.80 -21.23
CA LEU A 66 -15.35 -0.57 -21.25
C LEU A 66 -16.01 0.57 -20.46
N ALA A 67 -17.34 0.68 -20.52
CA ALA A 67 -18.08 1.64 -19.73
C ALA A 67 -17.89 1.39 -18.22
N MET A 68 -18.01 0.14 -17.78
CA MET A 68 -17.82 -0.27 -16.39
C MET A 68 -16.39 -0.01 -15.90
N SER A 69 -15.38 -0.31 -16.72
CA SER A 69 -13.98 -0.03 -16.40
C SER A 69 -13.69 1.47 -16.25
N ASN A 70 -14.25 2.31 -17.14
CA ASN A 70 -14.11 3.77 -17.06
C ASN A 70 -14.82 4.35 -15.84
N TRP A 71 -16.01 3.87 -15.50
CA TRP A 71 -16.70 4.29 -14.28
C TRP A 71 -15.98 3.85 -13.01
N ALA A 72 -15.42 2.64 -12.97
CA ALA A 72 -14.58 2.20 -11.85
C ALA A 72 -13.36 3.11 -11.66
N SER A 73 -12.71 3.49 -12.77
CA SER A 73 -11.54 4.38 -12.77
C SER A 73 -11.89 5.83 -12.41
N SER A 74 -13.15 6.24 -12.60
CA SER A 74 -13.59 7.62 -12.34
C SER A 74 -13.70 7.99 -10.85
N GLY A 75 -13.50 7.05 -9.92
CA GLY A 75 -13.30 7.33 -8.50
C GLY A 75 -14.40 8.19 -7.88
N GLY A 76 -15.65 7.69 -7.89
CA GLY A 76 -16.83 8.43 -7.42
C GLY A 76 -17.04 8.46 -5.91
N ILE A 77 -16.21 7.76 -5.13
CA ILE A 77 -16.36 7.67 -3.67
C ILE A 77 -15.32 8.58 -3.02
N HIS A 78 -15.78 9.49 -2.15
CA HIS A 78 -14.88 10.28 -1.33
C HIS A 78 -14.17 9.35 -0.33
N PRO A 79 -12.83 9.29 -0.28
CA PRO A 79 -12.10 8.34 0.56
C PRO A 79 -12.46 8.41 2.05
N ALA A 80 -12.80 9.60 2.56
CA ALA A 80 -13.20 9.74 3.96
C ALA A 80 -14.54 9.06 4.26
N ASP A 81 -15.49 9.08 3.33
CA ASP A 81 -16.82 8.45 3.52
C ASP A 81 -16.69 6.93 3.52
N LEU A 82 -15.80 6.40 2.68
CA LEU A 82 -15.43 4.99 2.68
C LEU A 82 -14.81 4.58 4.01
N LEU A 83 -13.82 5.34 4.50
CA LEU A 83 -13.16 5.04 5.78
C LEU A 83 -14.14 5.09 6.95
N ASN A 84 -15.04 6.07 7.00
CA ASN A 84 -16.06 6.15 8.04
C ASN A 84 -16.98 4.93 8.04
N CYS A 85 -17.38 4.45 6.86
CA CYS A 85 -18.17 3.22 6.72
C CYS A 85 -17.38 2.00 7.22
N VAL A 86 -16.10 1.88 6.85
CA VAL A 86 -15.22 0.79 7.33
C VAL A 86 -15.08 0.83 8.85
N PHE A 87 -14.81 2.00 9.45
CA PHE A 87 -14.69 2.14 10.90
C PHE A 87 -15.97 1.75 11.63
N HIS A 88 -17.12 2.10 11.08
CA HIS A 88 -18.40 1.71 11.64
C HIS A 88 -18.58 0.18 11.63
N ILE A 89 -18.27 -0.47 10.51
CA ILE A 89 -18.34 -1.94 10.38
C ILE A 89 -17.37 -2.63 11.35
N LEU A 90 -16.13 -2.13 11.46
CA LEU A 90 -15.14 -2.69 12.38
C LEU A 90 -15.58 -2.55 13.85
N HIS A 91 -16.13 -1.39 14.21
CA HIS A 91 -16.63 -1.14 15.56
C HIS A 91 -17.82 -2.05 15.91
N GLU A 92 -18.77 -2.25 15.00
CA GLU A 92 -19.91 -3.17 15.21
C GLU A 92 -19.47 -4.63 15.39
N ASN A 93 -18.34 -5.02 14.81
CA ASN A 93 -17.78 -6.37 14.92
C ASN A 93 -16.79 -6.53 16.08
N ASP A 94 -16.66 -5.52 16.96
CA ASP A 94 -15.75 -5.50 18.11
C ASP A 94 -14.28 -5.74 17.71
N VAL A 95 -13.86 -5.13 16.60
CA VAL A 95 -12.49 -5.23 16.07
C VAL A 95 -11.72 -3.96 16.38
N GLU A 96 -10.55 -4.11 16.98
CA GLU A 96 -9.67 -3.00 17.28
C GLU A 96 -9.08 -2.39 16.00
N PHE A 97 -9.10 -1.06 15.94
CA PHE A 97 -8.44 -0.31 14.89
C PHE A 97 -7.84 0.98 15.43
N VAL A 98 -6.78 1.45 14.76
CA VAL A 98 -6.05 2.65 15.11
C VAL A 98 -5.88 3.51 13.87
N ARG A 99 -6.13 4.82 14.01
CA ARG A 99 -5.72 5.79 13.00
C ARG A 99 -4.35 6.32 13.38
N ALA A 100 -3.35 6.03 12.55
CA ALA A 100 -2.01 6.57 12.73
C ALA A 100 -2.03 8.11 12.68
N PRO A 101 -1.09 8.80 13.34
CA PRO A 101 -0.99 10.26 13.22
C PRO A 101 -0.63 10.69 11.79
N TYR A 102 0.26 9.92 11.15
CA TYR A 102 0.72 10.13 9.78
C TYR A 102 0.69 8.82 8.99
N SER A 103 1.83 8.13 8.84
CA SER A 103 1.93 6.89 8.07
C SER A 103 1.48 5.66 8.87
N ALA A 104 0.68 4.80 8.23
CA ALA A 104 0.31 3.50 8.81
C ALA A 104 1.52 2.58 8.96
N TRP A 105 2.49 2.62 8.03
CA TRP A 105 3.70 1.78 8.09
C TRP A 105 4.57 2.11 9.30
N ALA A 106 4.77 3.40 9.57
CA ALA A 106 5.51 3.86 10.74
C ALA A 106 4.85 3.41 12.04
N GLN A 107 3.51 3.51 12.12
CA GLN A 107 2.76 3.08 13.29
C GLN A 107 2.83 1.56 13.50
N LEU A 108 2.76 0.77 12.43
CA LEU A 108 2.92 -0.68 12.49
C LEU A 108 4.33 -1.07 12.95
N ALA A 109 5.37 -0.41 12.43
CA ALA A 109 6.75 -0.61 12.86
C ALA A 109 6.93 -0.27 14.35
N TYR A 110 6.32 0.81 14.82
CA TYR A 110 6.33 1.18 16.23
C TYR A 110 5.64 0.12 17.10
N MET A 111 4.45 -0.35 16.71
CA MET A 111 3.71 -1.37 17.48
C MET A 111 4.47 -2.70 17.55
N TYR A 112 5.20 -3.06 16.49
CA TYR A 112 6.01 -4.27 16.41
C TYR A 112 7.27 -4.20 17.27
N THR A 113 7.97 -3.06 17.24
CA THR A 113 9.24 -2.85 17.95
C THR A 113 9.08 -2.43 19.41
N HIS A 114 7.86 -2.07 19.84
CA HIS A 114 7.60 -1.59 21.19
C HIS A 114 8.01 -2.63 22.24
N PRO A 115 8.64 -2.25 23.38
CA PRO A 115 9.10 -3.21 24.39
C PRO A 115 8.01 -4.10 25.01
N LYS A 116 6.76 -3.64 24.98
CA LYS A 116 5.60 -4.41 25.45
C LYS A 116 5.03 -5.37 24.39
N GLN A 117 5.63 -5.40 23.20
CA GLN A 117 5.25 -6.22 22.04
C GLN A 117 3.73 -6.20 21.79
N LEU A 118 3.23 -5.06 21.31
CA LEU A 118 1.80 -4.86 21.10
C LEU A 118 1.23 -5.77 19.99
N VAL A 119 2.06 -6.15 19.02
CA VAL A 119 1.69 -7.04 17.92
C VAL A 119 2.76 -8.10 17.69
N ASN A 120 2.33 -9.32 17.33
CA ASN A 120 3.25 -10.44 17.07
C ASN A 120 3.79 -10.45 15.64
N ALA A 121 2.99 -9.99 14.68
CA ALA A 121 3.34 -9.96 13.27
C ALA A 121 2.71 -8.73 12.60
N VAL A 122 3.33 -8.29 11.50
CA VAL A 122 2.84 -7.17 10.68
C VAL A 122 2.49 -7.70 9.30
N TYR A 123 1.32 -7.29 8.80
CA TYR A 123 0.85 -7.58 7.45
C TYR A 123 0.70 -6.27 6.68
N GLY A 124 1.25 -6.19 5.46
CA GLY A 124 1.15 -4.99 4.63
C GLY A 124 2.03 -5.00 3.39
N GLY A 125 2.21 -3.82 2.80
CA GLY A 125 3.03 -3.61 1.61
C GLY A 125 4.52 -3.74 1.86
N SER A 126 5.29 -3.90 0.78
CA SER A 126 6.75 -4.04 0.81
C SER A 126 7.48 -2.85 1.43
N GLU A 127 6.83 -1.69 1.50
CA GLU A 127 7.32 -0.46 2.14
C GLU A 127 7.62 -0.66 3.62
N LEU A 128 7.01 -1.65 4.28
CA LEU A 128 7.33 -2.02 5.66
C LEU A 128 8.78 -2.47 5.83
N LEU A 129 9.42 -3.03 4.79
CA LEU A 129 10.84 -3.40 4.82
C LEU A 129 11.77 -2.18 4.91
N MET A 130 11.30 -0.98 4.59
CA MET A 130 12.07 0.26 4.76
C MET A 130 12.16 0.68 6.23
N TRP A 131 11.38 0.06 7.12
CA TRP A 131 11.36 0.34 8.55
C TRP A 131 12.12 -0.73 9.35
N ASP A 132 12.24 -0.53 10.66
CA ASP A 132 12.91 -1.44 11.60
C ASP A 132 12.06 -2.68 11.92
N ILE A 133 11.68 -3.43 10.90
CA ILE A 133 10.90 -4.67 11.02
C ILE A 133 11.74 -5.84 10.50
N ASP A 134 11.88 -6.89 11.33
CA ASP A 134 12.61 -8.10 10.96
C ASP A 134 11.80 -9.01 10.02
N LYS A 135 10.49 -9.14 10.27
CA LYS A 135 9.61 -10.06 9.55
C LYS A 135 8.27 -9.40 9.22
N MET A 136 7.81 -9.60 7.99
CA MET A 136 6.48 -9.17 7.56
C MET A 136 5.77 -10.26 6.77
N ILE A 137 4.44 -10.30 6.91
CA ILE A 137 3.56 -11.15 6.12
C ILE A 137 3.21 -10.39 4.83
N THR A 138 3.31 -11.06 3.68
CA THR A 138 2.99 -10.48 2.36
C THR A 138 1.67 -10.97 1.81
N SER A 139 1.27 -12.20 2.14
CA SER A 139 0.02 -12.80 1.69
C SER A 139 -0.50 -13.79 2.72
N ILE A 140 -1.81 -13.85 2.88
CA ILE A 140 -2.52 -14.80 3.74
C ILE A 140 -3.56 -15.50 2.87
N ASP A 141 -3.49 -16.83 2.80
CA ASP A 141 -4.46 -17.70 2.15
C ASP A 141 -5.30 -18.40 3.22
N PHE A 142 -6.47 -17.82 3.52
CA PHE A 142 -7.40 -18.35 4.51
C PHE A 142 -8.09 -19.65 4.08
N GLU A 143 -8.14 -19.97 2.79
CA GLU A 143 -8.76 -21.21 2.31
C GLU A 143 -7.85 -22.41 2.55
N LYS A 144 -6.55 -22.23 2.31
CA LYS A 144 -5.53 -23.26 2.54
C LYS A 144 -4.95 -23.22 3.96
N GLY A 145 -5.23 -22.16 4.72
CA GLY A 145 -4.65 -21.95 6.05
C GLY A 145 -3.14 -21.67 6.02
N ASN A 146 -2.63 -21.13 4.91
CA ASN A 146 -1.21 -20.86 4.71
C ASN A 146 -0.94 -19.36 4.58
N TYR A 147 0.27 -18.93 4.92
CA TYR A 147 0.69 -17.54 4.75
C TYR A 147 2.11 -17.46 4.21
N HIS A 148 2.41 -16.38 3.52
CA HIS A 148 3.74 -16.04 3.04
C HIS A 148 4.32 -14.90 3.86
N TRP A 149 5.57 -15.05 4.26
CA TRP A 149 6.30 -14.05 5.02
C TRP A 149 7.69 -13.87 4.46
N ILE A 150 8.26 -12.71 4.73
CA ILE A 150 9.60 -12.32 4.30
C ILE A 150 10.41 -11.90 5.53
N ASN A 151 11.68 -12.30 5.56
CA ASN A 151 12.66 -11.85 6.53
C ASN A 151 13.54 -10.76 5.91
N LYS A 152 13.61 -9.58 6.54
CA LYS A 152 14.45 -8.48 6.08
C LYS A 152 15.92 -8.92 5.97
N LYS A 153 16.43 -9.70 6.93
CA LYS A 153 17.83 -10.19 6.92
C LYS A 153 18.13 -11.06 5.71
N THR A 154 17.21 -11.93 5.32
CA THR A 154 17.37 -12.78 4.13
C THR A 154 17.38 -11.94 2.85
N VAL A 155 16.50 -10.94 2.76
CA VAL A 155 16.49 -9.99 1.63
C VAL A 155 17.81 -9.23 1.53
N LEU A 156 18.33 -8.71 2.64
CA LEU A 156 19.60 -7.99 2.67
C LEU A 156 20.79 -8.89 2.26
N GLN A 157 20.79 -10.16 2.71
CA GLN A 157 21.79 -11.15 2.34
C GLN A 157 21.75 -11.47 0.85
N ASP A 158 20.56 -11.76 0.30
CA ASP A 158 20.39 -12.10 -1.12
C ASP A 158 20.84 -10.94 -2.04
N LEU A 159 20.57 -9.70 -1.62
CA LEU A 159 20.93 -8.50 -2.36
C LEU A 159 22.38 -8.04 -2.13
N HIS A 160 23.05 -8.59 -1.10
CA HIS A 160 24.38 -8.20 -0.65
C HIS A 160 24.48 -6.69 -0.40
N VAL A 161 23.57 -6.15 0.41
CA VAL A 161 23.50 -4.72 0.79
C VAL A 161 23.31 -4.57 2.30
N SER A 162 23.77 -3.46 2.87
CA SER A 162 23.45 -3.08 4.25
C SER A 162 22.01 -2.55 4.36
N ASP A 163 21.52 -2.43 5.60
CA ASP A 163 20.18 -1.87 5.88
C ASP A 163 20.03 -0.44 5.33
N GLU A 164 21.03 0.42 5.60
CA GLU A 164 21.07 1.80 5.10
C GLU A 164 21.10 1.86 3.57
N GLN A 165 21.92 1.01 2.93
CA GLN A 165 21.98 0.94 1.47
C GLN A 165 20.65 0.47 0.87
N PHE A 166 19.98 -0.47 1.52
CA PHE A 166 18.66 -0.94 1.09
C PHE A 166 17.63 0.19 1.15
N LEU A 167 17.63 0.97 2.23
CA LEU A 167 16.77 2.15 2.37
C LEU A 167 17.02 3.16 1.25
N ASP A 168 18.29 3.49 0.99
CA ASP A 168 18.67 4.42 -0.09
C ASP A 168 18.18 3.93 -1.46
N ILE A 169 18.35 2.63 -1.75
CA ILE A 169 17.89 2.02 -2.99
C ILE A 169 16.37 2.11 -3.12
N CYS A 170 15.62 1.87 -2.04
CA CYS A 170 14.16 2.01 -2.02
C CYS A 170 13.71 3.46 -2.21
N ILE A 171 14.42 4.44 -1.64
CA ILE A 171 14.13 5.86 -1.87
C ILE A 171 14.40 6.23 -3.34
N LEU A 172 15.53 5.78 -3.92
CA LEU A 172 15.85 6.03 -5.32
C LEU A 172 14.86 5.34 -6.28
N ALA A 173 14.31 4.19 -5.89
CA ALA A 173 13.26 3.49 -6.63
C ALA A 173 11.98 4.30 -6.73
N GLY A 174 11.77 5.24 -5.82
CA GLY A 174 10.52 5.94 -5.66
C GLY A 174 9.53 5.08 -4.90
N PHE A 175 8.75 5.75 -4.06
CA PHE A 175 7.69 5.17 -3.27
C PHE A 175 6.59 6.21 -3.08
N GLU A 176 5.62 5.95 -2.21
CA GLU A 176 4.49 6.85 -2.03
C GLU A 176 4.90 8.32 -1.78
N TYR A 177 6.05 8.54 -1.14
CA TYR A 177 6.51 9.87 -0.73
C TYR A 177 7.52 10.55 -1.67
N CYS A 178 8.13 9.83 -2.60
CA CYS A 178 9.02 10.44 -3.58
C CYS A 178 8.94 9.76 -4.94
N PRO A 179 9.04 10.52 -6.05
CA PRO A 179 9.13 9.91 -7.36
C PRO A 179 10.44 9.11 -7.49
N SER A 180 10.46 8.15 -8.42
CA SER A 180 11.67 7.44 -8.80
C SER A 180 12.73 8.43 -9.30
N PHE A 181 14.00 8.15 -8.99
CA PHE A 181 15.11 9.02 -9.35
C PHE A 181 15.11 9.28 -10.87
N PRO A 182 15.02 10.54 -11.35
CA PRO A 182 14.72 10.83 -12.75
C PRO A 182 15.66 10.17 -13.78
N PRO A 183 16.98 10.08 -13.55
CA PRO A 183 17.88 9.35 -14.45
C PRO A 183 17.54 7.87 -14.66
N LEU A 184 16.87 7.23 -13.69
CA LEU A 184 16.44 5.83 -13.75
C LEU A 184 15.13 5.65 -14.53
N ASN A 185 14.42 6.74 -14.82
CA ASN A 185 13.17 6.72 -15.58
C ASN A 185 13.41 6.85 -17.11
N THR A 186 14.68 6.88 -17.53
CA THR A 186 15.06 6.94 -18.95
C THR A 186 14.92 5.56 -19.56
N SER A 187 14.14 5.46 -20.65
CA SER A 187 13.63 4.28 -21.36
C SER A 187 14.65 3.23 -21.87
N VAL A 188 15.93 3.32 -21.49
CA VAL A 188 17.01 2.45 -21.97
C VAL A 188 17.21 1.21 -21.08
N VAL A 189 16.71 1.22 -19.84
CA VAL A 189 16.79 0.07 -18.92
C VAL A 189 15.41 -0.16 -18.31
N SER A 190 14.81 -1.32 -18.58
CA SER A 190 13.58 -1.74 -17.90
C SER A 190 13.81 -1.70 -16.39
N PHE A 191 12.97 -0.96 -15.66
CA PHE A 191 13.08 -0.80 -14.20
C PHE A 191 13.11 -2.18 -13.54
N THR A 192 14.28 -2.58 -13.08
CA THR A 192 14.48 -3.84 -12.36
C THR A 192 15.24 -3.50 -11.09
N PHE A 193 14.72 -3.94 -9.94
CA PHE A 193 15.32 -3.68 -8.63
C PHE A 193 16.79 -4.14 -8.57
N LYS A 194 17.15 -5.23 -9.26
CA LYS A 194 18.55 -5.66 -9.43
C LYS A 194 19.43 -4.68 -10.21
N GLY A 195 18.89 -4.04 -11.25
CA GLY A 195 19.60 -3.02 -12.02
C GLY A 195 19.89 -1.77 -11.19
N MET A 196 18.98 -1.41 -10.29
CA MET A 196 19.15 -0.30 -9.33
C MET A 196 20.34 -0.55 -8.40
N ILE A 197 20.44 -1.76 -7.85
CA ILE A 197 21.54 -2.18 -6.98
C ILE A 197 22.88 -2.11 -7.71
N GLN A 198 22.91 -2.51 -8.99
CA GLN A 198 24.13 -2.43 -9.80
C GLN A 198 24.54 -0.98 -10.08
N VAL A 199 23.58 -0.09 -10.37
CA VAL A 199 23.85 1.35 -10.55
C VAL A 199 24.33 1.97 -9.25
N PHE A 200 23.70 1.64 -8.12
CA PHE A 200 24.09 2.12 -6.80
C PHE A 200 25.54 1.71 -6.46
N LYS A 201 25.86 0.42 -6.59
CA LYS A 201 27.22 -0.12 -6.36
C LYS A 201 28.27 0.44 -7.33
N THR A 202 27.89 0.78 -8.56
CA THR A 202 28.84 1.27 -9.58
C THR A 202 29.09 2.77 -9.47
N ARG A 203 28.05 3.56 -9.18
CA ARG A 203 28.10 5.03 -9.23
C ARG A 203 28.33 5.69 -7.89
N PHE A 204 27.77 5.17 -6.80
CA PHE A 204 27.85 5.85 -5.49
C PHE A 204 29.03 5.38 -4.65
N ASN A 205 29.43 4.10 -4.74
CA ASN A 205 30.67 3.61 -4.11
C ASN A 205 31.96 4.17 -4.73
N ARG A 206 31.90 4.82 -5.90
CA ARG A 206 33.07 5.45 -6.56
C ARG A 206 33.24 6.93 -6.25
N VAL A 207 32.27 7.57 -5.59
CA VAL A 207 32.28 9.02 -5.32
C VAL A 207 32.67 9.33 -3.87
N PHE A 208 32.72 8.31 -3.00
CA PHE A 208 33.23 8.41 -1.63
C PHE A 208 34.52 7.59 -1.48
N VAL A 209 35.61 8.06 -2.08
CA VAL A 209 37.00 7.73 -1.69
C VAL A 209 37.80 9.02 -1.67
#